data_AF-A0A162JM29-F1
#
_entry.id   AF-A0A162JM29-F1
#
_cell.length_a   1.000
_cell.length_b   1.000
_cell.length_c   1.000
_cell.angle_alpha   90.00
_cell.angle_beta   90.00
_cell.angle_gamma   90.00
#
_symmetry.space_group_name_H-M   'P 1'
#
loop_
_entity.id
_entity.type
_entity.pdbx_description
1 polymer ?
#
loop_
_entity_poly.entity_id
_entity_poly.type
_entity_poly.pdbx_seq_one_letter_code
_entity_poly.pdbx_strand_id
1 'polypeptide(L)'
;MRSDSEPDNITFSEQCPVTQMRHAFTLPRHMLLSARKMEEIATKIRHSSTSELGLCESRSRALMEMIFKIVAWEKGVTLQHPLLPEIGPYGRTKKRAASPLEKSSEAK
;
A
#
# COMPACT_ATOMS: atom_id res chain seq x y z
N MET A 1 6.11 -22.12 18.70
CA MET A 1 5.87 -20.71 19.05
C MET A 1 6.88 -19.88 18.29
N ARG A 2 6.50 -19.21 17.20
CA ARG A 2 7.36 -18.23 16.52
C ARG A 2 6.76 -16.86 16.77
N SER A 3 7.35 -16.14 17.71
CA SER A 3 7.16 -14.69 17.83
C SER A 3 8.21 -14.04 16.95
N ASP A 4 8.08 -14.24 15.63
CA ASP A 4 8.78 -13.43 14.64
C ASP A 4 7.97 -12.13 14.54
N SER A 5 8.18 -11.21 15.47
CA SER A 5 7.54 -9.89 15.45
C SER A 5 8.09 -9.12 14.25
N GLU A 6 7.37 -9.17 13.14
CA GLU A 6 7.60 -8.26 12.01
C GLU A 6 7.70 -6.82 12.54
N PRO A 7 8.55 -5.97 11.94
CA PRO A 7 8.69 -4.59 12.40
C PRO A 7 7.32 -3.92 12.41
N ASP A 8 6.87 -3.56 13.61
CA ASP A 8 5.55 -2.94 13.83
C ASP A 8 5.39 -1.69 12.97
N ASN A 9 6.49 -0.98 12.72
CA ASN A 9 6.56 0.22 11.91
C ASN A 9 7.50 0.04 10.71
N ILE A 10 7.07 0.54 9.56
CA ILE A 10 7.83 0.61 8.33
C ILE A 10 8.18 2.07 8.06
N THR A 11 9.47 2.32 7.83
CA THR A 11 9.97 3.64 7.44
C THR A 11 10.28 3.67 5.96
N PHE A 12 9.75 4.67 5.26
CA PHE A 12 10.00 4.90 3.84
C PHE A 12 10.13 6.40 3.55
N SER A 13 10.70 6.73 2.39
CA SER A 13 10.86 8.11 1.96
C SER A 13 10.25 8.29 0.58
N GLU A 14 9.52 9.39 0.41
CA GLU A 14 8.99 9.80 -0.90
C GLU A 14 9.41 11.24 -1.19
N GLN A 15 9.62 11.51 -2.48
CA GLN A 15 9.93 12.84 -2.94
C GLN A 15 8.63 13.58 -3.27
N CYS A 16 8.47 14.80 -2.75
CA CYS A 16 7.35 15.65 -3.15
C CYS A 16 7.50 16.02 -4.63
N PRO A 17 6.51 15.73 -5.50
CA PRO A 17 6.64 16.00 -6.93
C PRO A 17 6.74 17.49 -7.26
N VAL A 18 6.26 18.36 -6.35
CA VAL A 18 6.24 19.82 -6.56
C VAL A 18 7.49 20.49 -6.01
N THR A 19 7.87 20.20 -4.76
CA THR A 19 8.98 20.89 -4.10
C THR A 19 10.32 20.16 -4.25
N GLN A 20 10.32 18.94 -4.78
CA GLN A 20 11.49 18.05 -4.90
C GLN A 20 12.13 17.66 -3.55
N MET A 21 11.53 18.07 -2.43
CA MET A 21 11.98 17.69 -1.09
C MET A 21 11.65 16.22 -0.81
N ARG A 22 12.59 15.50 -0.17
CA ARG A 22 12.34 14.15 0.34
C ARG A 22 11.73 14.22 1.73
N HIS A 23 10.63 13.51 1.92
CA HIS A 23 9.96 13.38 3.21
C HIS A 23 9.97 11.92 3.65
N ALA A 24 10.35 11.69 4.90
CA ALA A 24 10.30 10.37 5.53
C ALA A 24 8.98 10.18 6.28
N PHE A 25 8.45 8.96 6.21
CA PHE A 25 7.24 8.53 6.90
C PHE A 25 7.55 7.25 7.65
N THR A 26 7.03 7.14 8.87
CA THR A 26 7.09 5.91 9.66
C THR A 26 5.66 5.57 10.03
N LEU A 27 5.17 4.44 9.51
CA LEU A 27 3.77 4.02 9.67
C LEU A 27 3.69 2.58 10.15
N PRO A 28 2.67 2.24 10.97
CA PRO A 28 2.42 0.87 11.34
C PRO A 28 2.14 -0.01 10.12
N ARG A 29 2.63 -1.25 10.12
CA ARG A 29 2.45 -2.19 9.00
C ARG A 29 0.98 -2.34 8.57
N HIS A 30 0.07 -2.43 9.53
CA HIS A 30 -1.37 -2.59 9.29
C HIS A 30 -2.05 -1.37 8.64
N MET A 31 -1.39 -0.20 8.63
CA MET A 31 -1.86 1.00 7.93
C MET A 31 -1.50 0.94 6.44
N LEU A 32 -0.37 0.33 6.10
CA LEU A 32 0.12 0.23 4.71
C LEU A 32 -0.71 -0.72 3.86
N LEU A 33 -1.40 -1.68 4.49
CA LEU A 33 -2.28 -2.64 3.80
C LEU A 33 -3.62 -2.04 3.34
N SER A 34 -3.82 -0.72 3.51
CA SER A 34 -5.06 -0.05 3.12
C SER A 34 -4.81 1.37 2.63
N ALA A 35 -5.13 1.65 1.36
CA ALA A 35 -5.02 2.99 0.78
C ALA A 35 -5.87 4.00 1.57
N ARG A 36 -7.10 3.62 1.92
CA ARG A 36 -8.03 4.46 2.72
C ARG A 36 -7.41 4.90 4.05
N LYS A 37 -6.75 3.99 4.78
CA LYS A 37 -6.09 4.35 6.06
C LYS A 37 -4.95 5.34 5.84
N MET A 38 -4.21 5.21 4.74
CA MET A 38 -3.16 6.15 4.41
C MET A 38 -3.70 7.51 3.96
N GLU A 39 -4.83 7.57 3.26
CA GLU A 39 -5.53 8.81 2.92
C GLU A 39 -5.97 9.59 4.17
N GLU A 40 -6.44 8.89 5.21
CA GLU A 40 -6.76 9.50 6.51
C GLU A 40 -5.52 10.17 7.14
N ILE A 41 -4.34 9.56 7.00
CA ILE A 41 -3.08 10.13 7.49
C ILE A 41 -2.66 11.32 6.63
N ALA A 42 -2.71 11.20 5.30
CA ALA A 42 -2.37 12.30 4.39
C ALA A 42 -3.24 13.55 4.63
N THR A 43 -4.52 13.33 4.94
CA THR A 43 -5.47 14.40 5.31
C THR A 43 -5.07 15.06 6.63
N LYS A 44 -4.75 14.26 7.67
CA LYS A 44 -4.26 14.79 8.95
C LYS A 44 -2.97 15.60 8.81
N ILE A 45 -2.02 15.14 7.99
CA ILE A 45 -0.78 15.87 7.70
C ILE A 45 -1.10 17.20 7.03
N ARG A 46 -1.96 17.20 6.00
CA ARG A 46 -2.32 18.41 5.24
C ARG A 46 -2.91 19.50 6.13
N HIS A 47 -3.71 19.12 7.12
CA HIS A 47 -4.38 20.05 8.03
C HIS A 47 -3.65 20.22 9.36
N SER A 48 -2.43 19.69 9.50
CA SER A 48 -1.64 19.91 10.71
C SER A 48 -1.06 21.32 10.75
N SER A 49 -0.90 21.87 11.95
CA SER A 49 -0.35 23.22 12.15
C SER A 49 1.16 23.15 12.44
N THR A 50 1.95 22.67 11.48
CA THR A 50 3.43 22.80 11.58
C THR A 50 3.85 24.25 11.32
N SER A 51 4.90 24.71 11.98
CA SER A 51 5.36 26.11 11.99
C SER A 51 5.86 26.66 10.65
N GLU A 52 6.06 25.82 9.64
CA GLU A 52 6.52 26.23 8.32
C GLU A 52 5.38 26.16 7.29
N LEU A 53 5.12 27.30 6.65
CA LEU A 53 4.12 27.45 5.60
C LEU A 53 4.45 26.51 4.41
N GLY A 54 3.50 25.68 4.00
CA GLY A 54 3.70 24.77 2.85
C GLY A 54 4.36 23.42 3.17
N LEU A 55 4.86 23.23 4.40
CA LEU A 55 5.48 21.96 4.81
C LEU A 55 4.45 20.83 4.91
N CYS A 56 3.25 21.13 5.43
CA CYS A 56 2.16 20.16 5.53
C CYS A 56 1.67 19.70 4.16
N GLU A 57 1.49 20.64 3.24
CA GLU A 57 1.04 20.38 1.89
C GLU A 57 2.07 19.56 1.11
N SER A 58 3.35 19.91 1.22
CA SER A 58 4.43 19.16 0.55
C SER A 58 4.57 17.74 1.08
N ARG A 59 4.52 17.57 2.41
CA ARG A 59 4.50 16.24 3.06
C ARG A 59 3.28 15.41 2.67
N SER A 60 2.09 16.01 2.68
CA SER A 60 0.86 15.34 2.28
C SER A 60 0.91 14.87 0.82
N ARG A 61 1.41 15.72 -0.09
CA ARG A 61 1.62 15.36 -1.50
C ARG A 61 2.61 14.22 -1.68
N ALA A 62 3.73 14.23 -0.96
CA ALA A 62 4.70 13.13 -1.02
C ALA A 62 4.08 11.80 -0.55
N LEU A 63 3.20 11.83 0.47
CA LEU A 63 2.50 10.63 0.92
C LEU A 63 1.48 10.12 -0.11
N MET A 64 0.82 11.02 -0.85
CA MET A 64 -0.12 10.65 -1.93
C MET A 64 0.53 9.79 -3.01
N GLU A 65 1.81 10.00 -3.33
CA GLU A 65 2.53 9.15 -4.30
C GLU A 65 2.61 7.69 -3.84
N MET A 66 2.86 7.46 -2.55
CA MET A 66 2.81 6.09 -1.99
C MET A 66 1.39 5.53 -2.00
N ILE A 67 0.39 6.36 -1.68
CA ILE A 67 -1.02 5.97 -1.73
C ILE A 67 -1.40 5.48 -3.12
N PHE A 68 -1.00 6.17 -4.19
CA PHE A 68 -1.27 5.72 -5.55
C PHE A 68 -0.64 4.36 -5.87
N LYS A 69 0.60 4.10 -5.42
CA LYS A 69 1.25 2.79 -5.57
C LYS A 69 0.48 1.69 -4.83
N ILE A 70 -0.05 1.99 -3.64
CA ILE A 70 -0.85 1.03 -2.84
C ILE A 70 -2.22 0.80 -3.47
N VAL A 71 -2.89 1.84 -4.00
CA VAL A 71 -4.14 1.68 -4.76
C VAL A 71 -3.96 0.77 -5.97
N ALA A 72 -2.84 0.92 -6.70
CA ALA A 72 -2.53 0.03 -7.83
C ALA A 72 -2.38 -1.43 -7.37
N TRP A 73 -1.72 -1.67 -6.24
CA TRP A 73 -1.60 -2.99 -5.64
C TRP A 73 -2.95 -3.55 -5.16
N GLU A 74 -3.77 -2.78 -4.43
CA GLU A 74 -5.10 -3.19 -3.96
C GLU A 74 -6.03 -3.59 -5.11
N LYS A 75 -5.91 -2.89 -6.26
CA LYS A 75 -6.67 -3.18 -7.47
C LYS A 75 -6.11 -4.34 -8.29
N GLY A 76 -5.02 -4.97 -7.85
CA GLY A 76 -4.35 -6.07 -8.56
C GLY A 76 -3.60 -5.64 -9.82
N VAL A 77 -3.33 -4.34 -10.00
CA VAL A 77 -2.54 -3.83 -11.13
C VAL A 77 -1.06 -4.19 -10.95
N THR A 78 -0.56 -4.17 -9.72
CA THR A 78 0.79 -4.64 -9.38
C THR A 78 0.73 -5.91 -8.52
N LEU A 79 1.64 -6.85 -8.77
CA LEU A 79 1.71 -8.13 -8.07
C LEU A 79 2.44 -8.06 -6.72
N GLN A 80 3.15 -6.97 -6.45
CA GLN A 80 3.93 -6.78 -5.23
C GLN A 80 3.51 -5.48 -4.55
N HIS A 81 3.37 -5.52 -3.23
CA HIS A 81 3.14 -4.34 -2.43
C HIS A 81 4.40 -3.45 -2.44
N PRO A 82 4.27 -2.12 -2.66
CA PRO A 82 5.42 -1.22 -2.86
C PRO A 82 6.39 -1.14 -1.68
N LEU A 83 5.94 -1.45 -0.47
CA LEU A 83 6.73 -1.42 0.77
C LEU A 83 6.85 -2.77 1.48
N LEU A 84 6.10 -3.79 1.04
CA LEU A 84 5.95 -5.08 1.74
C LEU A 84 5.92 -6.21 0.69
N PRO A 85 7.00 -6.39 -0.09
CA PRO A 85 7.00 -7.25 -1.28
C PRO A 85 6.61 -8.70 -1.00
N GLU A 86 6.73 -9.16 0.25
CA GLU A 86 6.27 -10.46 0.72
C GLU A 86 4.74 -10.64 0.69
N ILE A 87 3.99 -9.54 0.56
CA ILE A 87 2.53 -9.54 0.52
C ILE A 87 2.05 -9.36 -0.93
N GLY A 88 1.52 -10.45 -1.50
CA GLY A 88 0.81 -10.39 -2.77
C GLY A 88 -0.57 -9.70 -2.64
N PRO A 89 -1.14 -9.18 -3.74
CA PRO A 89 -2.43 -8.49 -3.76
C PRO A 89 -3.62 -9.35 -3.28
N TYR A 90 -3.42 -10.67 -3.14
CA TYR A 90 -4.45 -11.63 -2.78
C TYR A 90 -4.02 -12.56 -1.64
N GLY A 91 -3.86 -12.03 -0.42
CA GLY A 91 -3.77 -12.87 0.79
C GLY A 91 -5.07 -13.60 1.17
N ARG A 92 -6.18 -13.37 0.45
CA ARG A 92 -7.53 -13.87 0.81
C ARG A 92 -8.37 -14.49 -0.31
N THR A 93 -7.83 -14.71 -1.50
CA THR A 93 -8.56 -15.54 -2.48
C THR A 93 -8.17 -16.99 -2.23
N LYS A 94 -8.96 -17.67 -1.38
CA LYS A 94 -8.94 -19.14 -1.28
C LYS A 94 -8.82 -19.69 -2.69
N LYS A 95 -7.88 -20.62 -2.88
CA LYS A 95 -7.81 -21.52 -4.03
C LYS A 95 -9.22 -22.01 -4.35
N ARG A 96 -9.91 -21.39 -5.31
CA ARG A 96 -10.94 -22.09 -6.04
C ARG A 96 -10.15 -22.88 -7.05
N ALA A 97 -9.76 -24.10 -6.65
CA ALA A 97 -9.30 -25.09 -7.61
C ALA A 97 -10.38 -25.13 -8.69
N ALA A 98 -10.07 -24.64 -9.88
CA ALA A 98 -10.82 -25.03 -11.05
C ALA A 98 -10.56 -26.52 -11.17
N SER A 99 -11.55 -27.34 -10.78
CA SER A 99 -11.54 -28.76 -11.10
C SER A 99 -11.23 -28.92 -12.58
N PRO A 100 -10.38 -29.88 -12.97
CA PRO A 100 -10.25 -30.25 -14.37
C PRO A 100 -11.63 -30.66 -14.87
N LEU A 101 -12.13 -30.00 -15.91
CA LEU A 101 -13.25 -30.51 -16.69
C LEU A 101 -12.77 -31.83 -17.29
N GLU A 102 -13.27 -32.94 -16.74
CA GLU A 102 -13.09 -34.26 -17.33
C GLU A 102 -13.69 -34.29 -18.74
N LYS A 103 -12.94 -34.91 -19.65
CA LYS A 103 -13.36 -35.24 -21.01
C LYS A 103 -14.51 -36.24 -20.99
N SER A 104 -15.43 -36.08 -21.95
CA SER A 104 -16.16 -37.12 -22.74
C SER A 104 -17.57 -36.58 -22.99
N SER A 105 -18.03 -36.46 -24.23
CA SER A 105 -18.36 -37.63 -25.05
C SER A 105 -18.43 -37.25 -26.53
N GLU A 106 -17.80 -38.06 -27.36
CA GLU A 106 -18.19 -38.28 -28.76
C GLU A 106 -19.69 -38.58 -28.83
N ALA A 107 -20.41 -37.84 -29.67
CA ALA A 107 -21.73 -38.26 -30.15
C ALA A 107 -21.57 -38.63 -31.63
N LYS A 108 -21.90 -39.88 -31.91
CA LYS A 108 -21.89 -40.54 -33.21
C LYS A 108 -23.19 -40.28 -33.94
#